data_AF-A0A081PLI7-F1
#
_entry.id   AF-A0A081PLI7-F1
#
_cell.length_a   1.000
_cell.length_b   1.000
_cell.length_c   1.000
_cell.angle_alpha   90.00
_cell.angle_beta   90.00
_cell.angle_gamma   90.00
#
_symmetry.space_group_name_H-M   'P 1'
#
loop_
_entity.id
_entity.type
_entity.pdbx_description
1 polymer ?
#
loop_
_entity_poly.entity_id
_entity_poly.type
_entity_poly.pdbx_seq_one_letter_code
_entity_poly.pdbx_strand_id
1 'polypeptide(L)'
;MKRIILALSILTVILAGCKKHDNQGDASSGDGVIGTWQSVAVLNDIGNGKTPWRDLPAKDRTLIYLYANGTAKGLNDYKSYTLEDEGRIIFTKADNSKISLIYTLANNKEMIMTQGACIEACLIRYIKVK
;
A
#
# COMPACT_ATOMS: atom_id res chain seq x y z
N MET A 1 13.90 -8.41 69.96
CA MET A 1 15.38 -8.29 69.96
C MET A 1 15.90 -8.88 68.66
N LYS A 2 16.74 -8.13 67.93
CA LYS A 2 17.91 -8.55 67.11
C LYS A 2 17.69 -9.73 66.11
N ARG A 3 18.08 -9.71 64.82
CA ARG A 3 18.97 -8.89 63.98
C ARG A 3 18.80 -9.32 62.51
N ILE A 4 18.80 -8.33 61.61
CA ILE A 4 19.43 -8.22 60.28
C ILE A 4 20.25 -9.43 59.77
N ILE A 5 19.94 -9.92 58.55
CA ILE A 5 20.84 -10.39 57.45
C ILE A 5 19.98 -10.35 56.16
N LEU A 6 20.08 -9.46 55.16
CA LEU A 6 21.14 -9.04 54.21
C LEU A 6 21.58 -10.12 53.20
N ALA A 7 20.85 -10.22 52.08
CA ALA A 7 21.29 -10.74 50.78
C ALA A 7 20.27 -10.24 49.73
N LEU A 8 20.48 -9.15 49.01
CA LEU A 8 21.45 -8.93 47.93
C LEU A 8 21.46 -10.05 46.88
N SER A 9 20.32 -10.27 46.22
CA SER A 9 20.28 -10.92 44.90
C SER A 9 19.85 -9.90 43.86
N ILE A 10 20.87 -9.35 43.23
CA ILE A 10 20.89 -8.40 42.12
C ILE A 10 19.96 -8.91 40.99
N LEU A 11 18.85 -8.21 40.80
CA LEU A 11 17.96 -8.38 39.66
C LEU A 11 18.54 -7.60 38.48
N THR A 12 19.53 -8.17 37.80
CA THR A 12 20.01 -7.69 36.49
C THR A 12 18.99 -8.07 35.42
N VAL A 13 17.97 -7.24 35.26
CA VAL A 13 17.14 -7.21 34.04
C VAL A 13 17.99 -6.61 32.93
N ILE A 14 18.66 -7.46 32.16
CA ILE A 14 19.26 -7.04 30.89
C ILE A 14 18.10 -6.84 29.91
N LEU A 15 17.57 -5.62 29.90
CA LEU A 15 16.79 -5.10 28.78
C LEU A 15 17.74 -4.99 27.58
N ALA A 16 17.96 -6.10 26.88
CA ALA A 16 18.40 -6.08 25.50
C ALA A 16 17.22 -5.61 24.63
N GLY A 17 16.82 -4.35 24.82
CA GLY A 17 15.99 -3.63 23.88
C GLY A 17 16.83 -3.40 22.63
N CYS A 18 16.75 -4.33 21.68
CA CYS A 18 17.21 -4.09 20.32
C CYS A 18 16.58 -2.79 19.83
N LYS A 19 17.37 -1.71 19.76
CA LYS A 19 17.04 -0.56 18.90
C LYS A 19 16.97 -1.12 17.49
N LYS A 20 15.76 -1.46 17.05
CA LYS A 20 15.45 -1.66 15.64
C LYS A 20 15.91 -0.38 14.95
N HIS A 21 16.92 -0.51 14.10
CA HIS A 21 17.44 0.58 13.30
C HIS A 21 16.26 1.07 12.45
N ASP A 22 15.85 2.33 12.67
CA ASP A 22 14.80 2.99 11.90
C ASP A 22 15.33 3.26 10.49
N ASN A 23 15.26 2.24 9.65
CA ASN A 23 15.08 2.37 8.21
C ASN A 23 13.71 1.78 7.85
N GLN A 24 12.69 2.16 8.63
CA GLN A 24 11.31 2.05 8.17
C GLN A 24 11.09 3.20 7.20
N GLY A 25 11.26 2.91 5.90
CA GLY A 25 10.49 3.65 4.91
C GLY A 25 9.03 3.50 5.31
N ASP A 26 8.34 4.64 5.43
CA ASP A 26 6.96 4.79 5.87
C ASP A 26 6.02 3.84 5.11
N ALA A 27 5.88 2.62 5.61
CA ALA A 27 4.89 1.66 5.16
C ALA A 27 3.58 2.00 5.89
N SER A 28 2.75 2.77 5.20
CA SER A 28 1.32 2.51 5.11
C SER A 28 0.49 2.56 6.40
N SER A 29 0.34 3.75 6.99
CA SER A 29 -0.98 4.10 7.54
C SER A 29 -1.93 4.30 6.34
N GLY A 30 -3.00 3.50 6.25
CA GLY A 30 -3.93 3.46 5.10
C GLY A 30 -4.53 4.81 4.65
N ASP A 31 -4.37 5.86 5.45
CA ASP A 31 -4.73 7.25 5.14
C ASP A 31 -4.13 7.77 3.83
N GLY A 32 -2.94 7.32 3.46
CA GLY A 32 -2.29 7.76 2.21
C GLY A 32 -3.08 7.40 0.95
N VAL A 33 -3.73 6.22 0.96
CA VAL A 33 -4.48 5.65 -0.16
C VAL A 33 -5.86 6.29 -0.33
N ILE A 34 -6.47 6.78 0.76
CA ILE A 34 -7.81 7.38 0.73
C ILE A 34 -7.78 8.65 -0.13
N GLY A 35 -8.67 8.76 -1.11
CA GLY A 35 -8.77 9.94 -1.97
C GLY A 35 -9.35 9.67 -3.35
N THR A 36 -9.31 10.69 -4.19
CA THR A 36 -9.63 10.60 -5.61
C THR A 36 -8.34 10.56 -6.41
N TRP A 37 -8.22 9.57 -7.28
CA TRP A 37 -7.00 9.29 -8.05
C TRP A 37 -7.32 9.29 -9.54
N GLN A 38 -6.50 9.97 -10.33
CA GLN A 38 -6.61 10.00 -11.79
C GLN A 38 -5.48 9.17 -12.42
N SER A 39 -5.80 8.24 -13.31
CA SER A 39 -4.77 7.54 -14.08
C SER A 39 -4.10 8.51 -15.06
N VAL A 40 -2.76 8.45 -15.14
CA VAL A 40 -1.97 9.38 -15.97
C VAL A 40 -1.01 8.68 -16.91
N ALA A 41 -0.60 7.45 -16.59
CA ALA A 41 0.30 6.67 -17.43
C ALA A 41 0.11 5.17 -17.21
N VAL A 42 0.53 4.38 -18.18
CA VAL A 42 0.56 2.92 -18.12
C VAL A 42 1.93 2.40 -18.51
N LEU A 43 2.30 1.27 -17.91
CA LEU A 43 3.46 0.48 -18.32
C LEU A 43 2.94 -0.90 -18.71
N ASN A 44 3.24 -1.34 -19.92
CA ASN A 44 2.93 -2.68 -20.41
C ASN A 44 4.23 -3.26 -20.99
N ASP A 45 5.08 -3.84 -20.14
CA ASP A 45 6.35 -4.41 -20.57
C ASP A 45 6.18 -5.88 -20.95
N ILE A 46 6.73 -6.28 -22.10
CA ILE A 46 6.77 -7.67 -22.56
C ILE A 46 7.94 -8.48 -21.95
N GLY A 47 8.29 -8.21 -20.69
CA GLY A 47 9.26 -8.97 -19.90
C GLY A 47 10.73 -8.68 -20.16
N ASN A 48 11.06 -7.64 -20.93
CA ASN A 48 12.47 -7.24 -21.14
C ASN A 48 12.90 -6.05 -20.26
N GLY A 49 11.96 -5.43 -19.54
CA GLY A 49 12.20 -4.34 -18.59
C GLY A 49 12.60 -3.01 -19.24
N LYS A 50 12.46 -2.89 -20.57
CA LYS A 50 12.90 -1.72 -21.34
C LYS A 50 11.74 -0.85 -21.80
N THR A 51 10.50 -1.28 -21.57
CA THR A 51 9.34 -0.53 -22.04
C THR A 51 9.21 0.73 -21.19
N PRO A 52 9.16 1.93 -21.80
CA PRO A 52 8.94 3.14 -21.04
C PRO A 52 7.48 3.25 -20.59
N TRP A 53 7.25 4.05 -19.56
CA TRP A 53 5.90 4.52 -19.24
C TRP A 53 5.31 5.28 -20.42
N ARG A 54 4.05 5.00 -20.74
CA ARG A 54 3.28 5.71 -21.75
C ARG A 54 2.21 6.56 -21.08
N ASP A 55 2.27 7.87 -21.31
CA ASP A 55 1.26 8.79 -20.81
C ASP A 55 -0.12 8.52 -21.44
N LEU A 56 -1.15 8.66 -20.63
CA LEU A 56 -2.54 8.59 -21.06
C LEU A 56 -3.00 9.99 -21.51
N PRO A 57 -3.53 10.12 -22.73
CA PRO A 57 -4.16 11.37 -23.16
C PRO A 57 -5.37 11.65 -22.27
N ALA A 58 -5.72 12.92 -22.09
CA ALA A 58 -6.75 13.36 -21.13
C ALA A 58 -8.09 12.61 -21.27
N LYS A 59 -8.49 12.28 -22.51
CA LYS A 59 -9.72 11.53 -22.81
C LYS A 59 -9.73 10.07 -22.32
N ASP A 60 -8.56 9.47 -22.12
CA ASP A 60 -8.40 8.07 -21.71
C ASP A 60 -8.10 7.96 -20.20
N ARG A 61 -8.00 9.09 -19.50
CA ARG A 61 -7.76 9.11 -18.05
C ARG A 61 -9.05 8.76 -17.31
N THR A 62 -8.91 7.90 -16.31
CA THR A 62 -9.99 7.42 -15.46
C THR A 62 -9.82 7.93 -14.05
N LEU A 63 -10.93 8.16 -13.36
CA LEU A 63 -10.95 8.50 -11.93
C LEU A 63 -11.35 7.29 -11.12
N ILE A 64 -10.62 7.03 -10.04
CA ILE A 64 -10.98 6.05 -9.03
C ILE A 64 -11.12 6.75 -7.68
N TYR A 65 -12.05 6.28 -6.87
CA TYR A 65 -12.38 6.86 -5.58
C TYR A 65 -12.21 5.79 -4.51
N LEU A 66 -11.33 6.04 -3.54
CA LEU A 66 -11.05 5.16 -2.42
C LEU A 66 -11.45 5.87 -1.14
N TYR A 67 -12.58 5.46 -0.56
CA TYR A 67 -13.17 6.12 0.61
C TYR A 67 -12.68 5.49 1.91
N ALA A 68 -12.58 6.30 2.98
CA ALA A 68 -12.15 5.86 4.31
C ALA A 68 -12.96 4.68 4.89
N ASN A 69 -14.21 4.51 4.47
CA ASN A 69 -15.07 3.40 4.87
C ASN A 69 -14.81 2.09 4.09
N GLY A 70 -13.76 2.02 3.26
CA GLY A 70 -13.44 0.87 2.43
C GLY A 70 -14.30 0.74 1.16
N THR A 71 -15.10 1.74 0.80
CA THR A 71 -15.84 1.74 -0.47
C THR A 71 -14.91 2.13 -1.63
N ALA A 72 -15.09 1.50 -2.79
CA ALA A 72 -14.39 1.87 -4.04
C ALA A 72 -15.40 2.28 -5.12
N LYS A 73 -15.06 3.25 -5.97
CA LYS A 73 -15.81 3.60 -7.19
C LYS A 73 -14.87 3.93 -8.36
N GLY A 74 -15.38 3.86 -9.58
CA GLY A 74 -14.64 4.21 -10.80
C GLY A 74 -13.71 3.10 -11.33
N LEU A 75 -13.69 1.94 -10.67
CA LEU A 75 -13.06 0.71 -11.14
C LEU A 75 -14.17 -0.27 -11.53
N ASN A 76 -14.10 -0.83 -12.73
CA ASN A 76 -15.14 -1.71 -13.29
C ASN A 76 -15.53 -2.84 -12.31
N ASP A 77 -16.79 -2.83 -11.89
CA ASP A 77 -17.47 -3.83 -11.04
C ASP A 77 -16.99 -3.96 -9.58
N TYR A 78 -16.04 -3.14 -9.13
CA TYR A 78 -15.56 -3.18 -7.74
C TYR A 78 -16.38 -2.26 -6.83
N LYS A 79 -16.88 -2.81 -5.71
CA LYS A 79 -17.70 -2.09 -4.73
C LYS A 79 -16.92 -1.64 -3.49
N SER A 80 -15.88 -2.38 -3.14
CA SER A 80 -15.11 -2.13 -1.92
C SER A 80 -13.65 -2.51 -2.09
N TYR A 81 -12.83 -2.04 -1.17
CA TYR A 81 -11.44 -2.40 -1.04
C TYR A 81 -11.03 -2.60 0.42
N THR A 82 -9.95 -3.35 0.61
CA THR A 82 -9.27 -3.50 1.90
C THR A 82 -7.77 -3.34 1.67
N LEU A 83 -7.09 -2.68 2.60
CA LEU A 83 -5.63 -2.55 2.59
C LEU A 83 -5.05 -3.63 3.49
N GLU A 84 -3.99 -4.27 3.02
CA GLU A 84 -3.18 -5.22 3.80
C GLU A 84 -1.78 -4.65 4.03
N ASP A 85 -1.08 -5.20 5.02
CA ASP A 85 0.12 -4.62 5.66
C ASP A 85 1.39 -4.53 4.77
N GLU A 86 1.31 -4.86 3.48
CA GLU A 86 2.46 -4.99 2.58
C GLU A 86 2.28 -4.26 1.24
N GLY A 87 1.57 -3.12 1.21
CA GLY A 87 1.31 -2.41 -0.06
C GLY A 87 0.42 -3.24 -0.98
N ARG A 88 -0.51 -4.01 -0.40
CA ARG A 88 -1.51 -4.76 -1.14
C ARG A 88 -2.88 -4.13 -0.93
N ILE A 89 -3.61 -4.00 -2.02
CA ILE A 89 -5.01 -3.58 -2.03
C ILE A 89 -5.85 -4.73 -2.60
N ILE A 90 -6.84 -5.16 -1.84
CA ILE A 90 -7.80 -6.17 -2.27
C ILE A 90 -9.07 -5.47 -2.69
N PHE A 91 -9.40 -5.52 -3.98
CA PHE A 91 -10.71 -5.06 -4.45
C PHE A 91 -11.71 -6.22 -4.46
N THR A 92 -12.93 -5.93 -4.03
CA THR A 92 -14.05 -6.90 -4.04
C THR A 92 -15.12 -6.44 -5.01
N LYS A 93 -15.56 -7.35 -5.89
CA LYS A 93 -16.61 -7.11 -6.87
C LYS A 93 -18.02 -7.28 -6.29
N ALA A 94 -19.03 -6.91 -7.07
CA ALA A 94 -20.44 -7.12 -6.71
C ALA A 94 -20.76 -8.58 -6.34
N ASP A 95 -20.25 -9.53 -7.12
CA ASP A 95 -20.38 -10.99 -6.94
C ASP A 95 -19.50 -11.58 -5.81
N ASN A 96 -18.80 -10.71 -5.06
CA ASN A 96 -17.84 -11.05 -4.00
C ASN A 96 -16.54 -11.72 -4.47
N SER A 97 -16.30 -11.83 -5.78
CA SER A 97 -14.97 -12.18 -6.28
C SER A 97 -13.96 -11.08 -5.92
N LYS A 98 -12.70 -11.49 -5.71
CA LYS A 98 -11.64 -10.61 -5.21
C LYS A 98 -10.46 -10.60 -6.17
N ILE A 99 -9.79 -9.45 -6.23
CA ILE A 99 -8.47 -9.32 -6.86
C ILE A 99 -7.52 -8.67 -5.86
N SER A 100 -6.33 -9.24 -5.71
CA SER A 100 -5.25 -8.66 -4.93
C SER A 100 -4.29 -7.96 -5.89
N LEU A 101 -4.07 -6.67 -5.68
CA LEU A 101 -3.14 -5.85 -6.46
C LEU A 101 -2.05 -5.33 -5.54
N ILE A 102 -0.85 -5.19 -6.09
CA ILE A 102 0.26 -4.55 -5.39
C ILE A 102 0.23 -3.07 -5.77
N TYR A 103 0.44 -2.20 -4.79
CA TYR A 103 0.58 -0.78 -4.99
C TYR A 103 1.79 -0.23 -4.24
N THR A 104 2.34 0.87 -4.77
CA THR A 104 3.28 1.72 -4.05
C THR A 104 2.73 3.14 -4.00
N LEU A 105 2.99 3.84 -2.91
CA LEU A 105 2.65 5.24 -2.71
C LEU A 105 3.92 6.07 -2.64
N ALA A 106 3.93 7.20 -3.35
CA ALA A 106 4.98 8.22 -3.23
C ALA A 106 4.36 9.54 -2.75
N ASN A 107 4.82 10.01 -1.59
CA ASN A 107 4.46 11.30 -0.99
C ASN A 107 2.94 11.55 -0.87
N ASN A 108 2.13 10.49 -0.74
CA ASN A 108 0.66 10.56 -0.74
C ASN A 108 0.06 11.29 -1.96
N LYS A 109 0.79 11.38 -3.07
CA LYS A 109 0.39 12.12 -4.28
C LYS A 109 0.43 11.27 -5.54
N GLU A 110 1.28 10.26 -5.57
CA GLU A 110 1.38 9.32 -6.68
C GLU A 110 1.18 7.90 -6.16
N MET A 111 0.42 7.10 -6.92
CA MET A 111 0.21 5.69 -6.66
C MET A 111 0.52 4.90 -7.93
N ILE A 112 1.37 3.88 -7.83
CA ILE A 112 1.60 2.90 -8.90
C ILE A 112 0.92 1.61 -8.48
N MET A 113 0.07 1.05 -9.33
CA MET A 113 -0.70 -0.16 -9.02
C MET A 113 -0.58 -1.18 -10.15
N THR A 114 -0.49 -2.46 -9.81
CA THR A 114 -0.51 -3.55 -10.80
C THR A 114 -1.88 -3.70 -11.45
N GLN A 115 -1.91 -4.09 -12.72
CA GLN A 115 -3.13 -4.45 -13.44
C GLN A 115 -3.27 -5.97 -13.48
N GLY A 116 -3.75 -6.59 -12.40
CA GLY A 116 -4.22 -7.97 -12.39
C GLY A 116 -3.38 -8.99 -13.17
N ALA A 117 -4.05 -9.95 -13.83
CA ALA A 117 -3.45 -11.09 -14.50
C ALA A 117 -2.62 -10.70 -15.75
N CYS A 118 -1.40 -10.22 -15.51
CA CYS A 118 -0.37 -10.09 -16.52
C CYS A 118 0.79 -11.05 -16.21
N ILE A 119 1.32 -11.68 -17.27
CA ILE A 119 2.52 -12.51 -17.19
C ILE A 119 3.75 -11.64 -16.87
N GLU A 120 3.69 -10.35 -17.23
CA GLU A 120 4.77 -9.37 -17.12
C GLU A 120 4.27 -8.03 -16.53
N ALA A 121 5.12 -6.99 -16.53
CA ALA A 121 4.82 -5.73 -15.85
C ALA A 121 3.67 -4.95 -16.53
N CYS A 122 2.47 -5.08 -15.99
CA CYS A 122 1.32 -4.23 -16.29
C CYS A 122 1.03 -3.31 -15.09
N LEU A 123 1.39 -2.04 -15.21
CA LEU A 123 1.21 -1.05 -14.14
C LEU A 123 0.38 0.13 -14.63
N ILE A 124 -0.35 0.77 -13.71
CA ILE A 124 -0.97 2.07 -13.91
C ILE A 124 -0.38 3.03 -12.88
N ARG A 125 -0.01 4.22 -13.34
CA ARG A 125 0.34 5.35 -12.48
C ARG A 125 -0.89 6.23 -12.32
N TYR A 126 -1.18 6.57 -11.08
CA TYR A 126 -2.24 7.49 -10.67
C TYR A 126 -1.66 8.69 -9.94
N ILE A 127 -2.29 9.85 -10.12
CA ILE A 127 -2.03 11.07 -9.36
C ILE A 127 -3.26 11.41 -8.52
N LYS A 128 -3.04 11.75 -7.25
CA LYS A 128 -4.08 12.18 -6.33
C LYS A 128 -4.58 13.56 -6.74
N VAL A 129 -5.89 13.67 -6.95
CA VAL A 129 -6.54 14.93 -7.35
C VAL A 129 -7.41 15.52 -6.25
N LYS A 130 -7.84 14.71 -5.27
CA LYS A 130 -8.57 15.13 -4.07
C LYS A 130 -8.24 14.23 -2.89
#